data_AF-A0A242DII0-F1
#
_entry.id   AF-A0A242DII0-F1
#
_cell.length_a   1.000
_cell.length_b   1.000
_cell.length_c   1.000
_cell.angle_alpha   90.00
_cell.angle_beta   90.00
_cell.angle_gamma   90.00
#
_symmetry.space_group_name_H-M   'P 1'
#
loop_
_entity.id
_entity.type
_entity.pdbx_description
1 polymer ?
#
loop_
_entity_poly.entity_id
_entity_poly.type
_entity_poly.pdbx_seq_one_letter_code
_entity_poly.pdbx_strand_id
1 'polypeptide(L)'
;MDQVENRLVNWLEKNDDINSKLLKETILPTGFIQIDRFEFDDIYPMLILDLLDNSSICQSMQSLKDELIKTKRRGSQIIYLKYKLGFDINNDVSKICNSFMKEVHDFSILRNPITIEKVYRILLCINYLTVEGHQKQLEELQLFLASLTVNCGKKYKLIEFCVLCEAIGMLPSRMLREFKQKTIQFIEDQQSQEGYFGFFDPFVQNQNKDSKILIITIHMILARKSLKKSLIMT
;
A
#
# COMPACT_ATOMS: atom_id res chain seq x y z
N MET A 1 -21.57 -4.50 -3.84
CA MET A 1 -20.29 -5.00 -4.37
C MET A 1 -20.23 -4.60 -5.82
N ASP A 2 -19.19 -3.87 -6.22
CA ASP A 2 -19.08 -3.40 -7.61
C ASP A 2 -18.52 -4.49 -8.55
N GLN A 3 -18.60 -4.27 -9.87
CA GLN A 3 -18.19 -5.28 -10.87
C GLN A 3 -16.73 -5.71 -10.72
N VAL A 4 -15.87 -4.82 -10.23
CA VAL A 4 -14.45 -5.10 -10.01
C VAL A 4 -14.27 -6.07 -8.85
N GLU A 5 -14.91 -5.80 -7.72
CA GLU A 5 -14.92 -6.69 -6.55
C GLU A 5 -15.55 -8.05 -6.87
N ASN A 6 -16.67 -8.08 -7.60
CA ASN A 6 -17.33 -9.33 -7.99
C ASN A 6 -16.41 -10.24 -8.83
N ARG A 7 -15.72 -9.69 -9.83
CA ARG A 7 -14.78 -10.46 -10.66
C ARG A 7 -13.61 -10.98 -9.85
N LEU A 8 -13.07 -10.16 -8.95
CA LEU A 8 -11.97 -10.58 -8.08
C LEU A 8 -12.41 -11.72 -7.15
N VAL A 9 -13.59 -11.62 -6.53
CA VAL A 9 -14.11 -12.68 -5.65
C VAL A 9 -14.28 -13.99 -6.41
N ASN A 10 -14.84 -13.95 -7.62
CA ASN A 10 -14.98 -15.13 -8.47
C ASN A 10 -13.63 -15.74 -8.86
N TRP A 11 -12.59 -14.91 -9.05
CA TRP A 11 -11.24 -15.39 -9.28
C TRP A 11 -10.66 -16.07 -8.04
N LEU A 12 -10.80 -15.45 -6.87
CA LEU A 12 -10.31 -15.99 -5.59
C LEU A 12 -10.98 -17.30 -5.22
N GLU A 13 -12.26 -17.49 -5.56
CA GLU A 13 -12.98 -18.75 -5.34
C GLU A 13 -12.42 -19.93 -6.14
N LYS A 14 -11.71 -19.65 -7.24
CA LYS A 14 -11.03 -20.68 -8.03
C LYS A 14 -9.64 -21.03 -7.50
N ASN A 15 -9.11 -20.26 -6.54
CA ASN A 15 -7.79 -20.44 -5.96
C ASN A 15 -7.92 -20.94 -4.50
N ASP A 16 -7.63 -22.21 -4.27
CA ASP A 16 -7.73 -22.84 -2.94
C ASP A 16 -6.43 -22.70 -2.13
N ASP A 17 -5.98 -21.47 -1.91
CA ASP A 17 -4.82 -21.19 -1.07
C ASP A 17 -5.16 -20.18 0.06
N ILE A 18 -4.39 -20.24 1.15
CA ILE A 18 -4.64 -19.42 2.34
C ILE A 18 -4.60 -17.92 2.04
N ASN A 19 -3.79 -17.49 1.08
CA ASN A 19 -3.65 -16.09 0.74
C ASN A 19 -4.86 -15.61 -0.07
N SER A 20 -5.39 -16.44 -0.96
CA SER A 20 -6.66 -16.16 -1.66
C SER A 20 -7.82 -16.06 -0.67
N LYS A 21 -7.84 -16.91 0.37
CA LYS A 21 -8.83 -16.85 1.46
C LYS A 21 -8.69 -15.58 2.30
N LEU A 22 -7.48 -15.21 2.72
CA LEU A 22 -7.21 -13.99 3.49
C LEU A 22 -7.52 -12.72 2.70
N LEU A 23 -7.17 -12.69 1.41
CA LEU A 23 -7.52 -11.59 0.52
C LEU A 23 -9.05 -11.49 0.35
N LYS A 24 -9.75 -12.61 0.19
CA LYS A 24 -11.22 -12.63 0.11
C LYS A 24 -11.85 -12.03 1.36
N GLU A 25 -11.37 -12.36 2.56
CA GLU A 25 -11.84 -11.75 3.82
C GLU A 25 -11.53 -10.24 3.91
N THR A 26 -10.43 -9.77 3.30
CA THR A 26 -10.09 -8.34 3.23
C THR A 26 -11.04 -7.57 2.28
N ILE A 27 -11.62 -8.26 1.29
CA ILE A 27 -12.56 -7.67 0.31
C ILE A 27 -14.00 -7.77 0.83
N LEU A 28 -14.37 -8.95 1.32
CA LEU A 28 -15.68 -9.35 1.82
C LEU A 28 -15.55 -9.90 3.23
N PRO A 29 -15.49 -9.04 4.25
CA PRO A 29 -15.38 -9.52 5.62
C PRO A 29 -16.69 -10.24 6.00
N THR A 30 -16.65 -11.58 6.06
CA THR A 30 -17.84 -12.43 6.27
C THR A 30 -18.31 -12.48 7.72
N GLY A 31 -17.59 -11.80 8.62
CA GLY A 31 -17.93 -11.70 10.04
C GLY A 31 -17.55 -12.93 10.88
N PHE A 32 -17.08 -14.02 10.27
CA PHE A 32 -16.68 -15.25 10.96
C PHE A 32 -15.28 -15.19 11.61
N ILE A 33 -14.42 -14.28 11.14
CA ILE A 33 -13.22 -13.87 11.87
C ILE A 33 -13.46 -12.43 12.31
N GLN A 34 -13.75 -12.22 13.59
CA GLN A 34 -13.68 -10.88 14.20
C GLN A 34 -12.20 -10.50 14.34
N ILE A 35 -11.54 -10.24 13.22
CA ILE A 35 -10.47 -9.24 13.23
C ILE A 35 -11.24 -7.95 13.45
N ASP A 36 -11.08 -7.31 14.62
CA ASP A 36 -11.70 -6.02 14.88
C ASP A 36 -11.29 -5.11 13.73
N ARG A 37 -12.25 -4.78 12.85
CA ARG A 37 -11.98 -4.13 11.55
C ARG A 37 -11.16 -2.87 11.77
N PHE A 38 -11.42 -2.19 12.87
CA PHE A 38 -10.70 -0.98 13.23
C PHE A 38 -9.30 -1.19 13.84
N GLU A 39 -8.88 -2.40 14.23
CA GLU A 39 -7.54 -2.67 14.78
C GLU A 39 -6.48 -2.91 13.69
N PHE A 40 -6.86 -3.36 12.49
CA PHE A 40 -5.90 -3.89 11.50
C PHE A 40 -6.17 -3.52 10.03
N ASP A 41 -7.24 -2.76 9.72
CA ASP A 41 -7.62 -2.37 8.34
C ASP A 41 -6.51 -1.64 7.55
N ASP A 42 -5.46 -1.14 8.21
CA ASP A 42 -4.38 -0.36 7.59
C ASP A 42 -3.04 -1.15 7.41
N ILE A 43 -2.94 -2.43 7.78
CA ILE A 43 -1.64 -3.17 7.85
C ILE A 43 -1.54 -4.34 6.84
N TYR A 44 -2.64 -4.78 6.22
CA TYR A 44 -2.81 -6.23 6.01
C TYR A 44 -2.39 -6.95 4.71
N PRO A 45 -1.92 -6.36 3.60
CA PRO A 45 -1.44 -7.18 2.47
C PRO A 45 -0.10 -7.84 2.66
N MET A 46 0.82 -7.16 3.34
CA MET A 46 2.21 -7.58 3.39
C MET A 46 2.51 -8.47 4.60
N LEU A 47 1.67 -8.40 5.64
CA LEU A 47 1.61 -9.41 6.70
C LEU A 47 1.20 -10.78 6.13
N ILE A 48 0.30 -10.81 5.13
CA ILE A 48 -0.07 -12.04 4.42
C ILE A 48 1.14 -12.68 3.71
N LEU A 49 2.13 -11.89 3.29
CA LEU A 49 3.35 -12.38 2.64
C LEU A 49 4.44 -12.82 3.62
N ASP A 50 4.50 -12.22 4.80
CA ASP A 50 5.47 -12.64 5.83
C ASP A 50 5.00 -13.87 6.62
N LEU A 51 3.69 -14.13 6.64
CA LEU A 51 3.11 -15.37 7.20
C LEU A 51 3.34 -16.60 6.30
N LEU A 52 4.08 -16.46 5.19
CA LEU A 52 4.42 -17.53 4.25
C LEU A 52 5.36 -18.62 4.84
N ASP A 53 5.95 -18.43 6.02
CA ASP A 53 6.89 -19.40 6.60
C ASP A 53 6.33 -20.03 7.91
N ASN A 54 5.32 -20.89 7.73
CA ASN A 54 4.55 -21.55 8.79
C ASN A 54 5.32 -22.67 9.54
N SER A 55 6.59 -22.49 9.84
CA SER A 55 7.32 -23.35 10.79
C SER A 55 8.02 -22.60 11.93
N SER A 56 8.14 -21.27 11.84
CA SER A 56 8.54 -20.44 12.98
C SER A 56 8.12 -19.00 12.74
N ILE A 57 7.05 -18.54 13.39
CA ILE A 57 6.87 -17.10 13.61
C ILE A 57 8.10 -16.66 14.41
N CYS A 58 9.08 -16.07 13.72
CA CYS A 58 10.34 -15.69 14.33
C CYS A 58 10.06 -14.63 15.42
N GLN A 59 10.90 -14.58 16.47
CA GLN A 59 10.72 -13.68 17.62
C GLN A 59 10.43 -12.23 17.20
N SER A 60 11.01 -11.76 16.09
CA SER A 60 10.81 -10.44 15.51
C SER A 60 9.35 -10.15 15.09
N MET A 61 8.62 -11.14 14.56
CA MET A 61 7.19 -10.98 14.24
C MET A 61 6.32 -11.00 15.49
N GLN A 62 6.70 -11.77 16.52
CA GLN A 62 6.02 -11.77 17.80
C GLN A 62 6.17 -10.41 18.50
N SER A 63 7.37 -9.83 18.47
CA SER A 63 7.62 -8.48 18.98
C SER A 63 6.81 -7.41 18.26
N LEU A 64 6.73 -7.49 16.92
CA LEU A 64 5.88 -6.60 16.12
C LEU A 64 4.41 -6.73 16.54
N LYS A 65 3.89 -7.95 16.69
CA LYS A 65 2.52 -8.20 17.13
C LYS A 65 2.24 -7.59 18.50
N ASP A 66 3.12 -7.84 19.46
CA ASP A 66 2.95 -7.35 20.83
C ASP A 66 2.97 -5.80 20.88
N GLU A 67 3.78 -5.17 20.03
CA GLU A 67 3.86 -3.72 19.95
C GLU A 67 2.66 -3.08 19.23
N LEU A 68 2.16 -3.72 18.17
CA LEU A 68 0.90 -3.33 17.52
C LEU A 68 -0.29 -3.39 18.49
N ILE A 69 -0.35 -4.42 19.34
CA ILE A 69 -1.36 -4.56 20.39
C ILE A 69 -1.23 -3.44 21.43
N LYS A 70 0.01 -3.11 21.85
CA LYS A 70 0.26 -2.08 22.88
C LYS A 70 -0.09 -0.67 22.43
N THR A 71 0.20 -0.32 21.17
CA THR A 71 0.16 1.08 20.71
C THR A 71 -1.27 1.59 20.44
N LYS A 72 -2.25 0.68 20.34
CA LYS A 72 -3.62 0.95 19.87
C LYS A 72 -3.60 1.62 18.48
N ARG A 73 -4.79 1.78 17.88
CA ARG A 73 -5.00 2.08 16.44
C ARG A 73 -4.18 3.23 15.82
N ARG A 74 -3.70 4.21 16.61
CA ARG A 74 -2.87 5.31 16.10
C ARG A 74 -1.39 4.93 16.12
N GLY A 75 -0.77 4.81 14.95
CA GLY A 75 0.68 4.58 14.82
C GLY A 75 1.07 3.12 14.52
N SER A 76 0.10 2.20 14.43
CA SER A 76 0.31 0.80 14.04
C SER A 76 0.97 0.69 12.65
N GLN A 77 0.53 1.51 11.69
CA GLN A 77 1.13 1.58 10.35
C GLN A 77 2.58 2.10 10.38
N ILE A 78 2.90 3.07 11.26
CA ILE A 78 4.26 3.61 11.43
C ILE A 78 5.20 2.54 11.98
N ILE A 79 4.79 1.82 13.03
CA ILE A 79 5.56 0.72 13.64
C ILE A 79 5.85 -0.37 12.61
N TYR A 80 4.83 -0.76 11.86
CA TYR A 80 4.97 -1.76 10.81
C TYR A 80 5.94 -1.32 9.70
N LEU A 81 5.83 -0.09 9.22
CA LEU A 81 6.74 0.44 8.19
C LEU A 81 8.18 0.54 8.70
N LYS A 82 8.40 0.90 9.97
CA LYS A 82 9.74 0.86 10.59
C LYS A 82 10.31 -0.55 10.55
N TYR A 83 9.55 -1.54 11.01
CA TYR A 83 9.96 -2.95 10.98
C TYR A 83 10.34 -3.40 9.56
N LYS A 84 9.49 -3.11 8.57
CA LYS A 84 9.73 -3.47 7.16
C LYS A 84 10.97 -2.82 6.55
N LEU A 85 11.30 -1.62 7.00
CA LEU A 85 12.47 -0.88 6.56
C LEU A 85 13.73 -1.22 7.37
N GLY A 86 13.67 -2.17 8.31
CA GLY A 86 14.78 -2.53 9.18
C GLY A 86 15.17 -1.44 10.16
N PHE A 87 14.26 -0.50 10.46
CA PHE A 87 14.47 0.53 11.45
C PHE A 87 14.14 0.01 12.85
N ASP A 88 14.94 0.42 13.84
CA ASP A 88 14.58 0.26 15.25
C ASP A 88 13.21 0.92 15.49
N ILE A 89 12.34 0.29 16.28
CA ILE A 89 11.02 0.87 16.53
C ILE A 89 11.14 2.22 17.26
N ASN A 90 12.21 2.42 18.03
CA ASN A 90 12.52 3.68 18.70
C ASN A 90 13.20 4.72 17.78
N ASN A 91 13.46 4.38 16.51
CA ASN A 91 14.05 5.34 15.58
C ASN A 91 13.18 6.58 15.45
N ASP A 92 13.85 7.74 15.46
CA ASP A 92 13.26 9.05 15.31
C ASP A 92 12.82 9.28 13.86
N VAL A 93 11.52 9.06 13.61
CA VAL A 93 10.90 9.22 12.29
C VAL A 93 11.05 10.64 11.77
N SER A 94 11.13 11.64 12.66
CA SER A 94 11.29 13.03 12.28
C SER A 94 12.59 13.26 11.50
N LYS A 95 13.69 12.58 11.86
CA LYS A 95 14.97 12.66 11.14
C LYS A 95 14.87 12.07 9.75
N ILE A 96 14.16 10.95 9.60
CA ILE A 96 13.91 10.30 8.32
C ILE A 96 13.08 11.21 7.42
N CYS A 97 12.01 11.80 7.96
CA CYS A 97 11.16 12.75 7.25
C CYS A 97 11.93 14.00 6.82
N ASN A 98 12.75 14.56 7.71
CA ASN A 98 13.56 15.74 7.40
C ASN A 98 14.58 15.47 6.29
N SER A 99 15.20 14.28 6.27
CA SER A 99 16.07 13.87 5.14
C SER A 99 15.28 13.75 3.85
N PHE A 100 14.12 13.09 3.90
CA PHE A 100 13.25 12.93 2.74
C PHE A 100 12.79 14.27 2.16
N MET A 101 12.35 15.21 2.99
CA MET A 101 11.94 16.55 2.53
C MET A 101 13.08 17.29 1.83
N LYS A 102 14.31 17.21 2.36
CA LYS A 102 15.49 17.77 1.66
C LYS A 102 15.72 17.12 0.31
N GLU A 103 15.61 15.79 0.23
CA GLU A 103 15.76 15.05 -1.03
C GLU A 103 14.69 15.42 -2.08
N VAL A 104 13.47 15.74 -1.64
CA VAL A 104 12.40 16.24 -2.50
C VAL A 104 12.71 17.66 -2.98
N HIS A 105 13.11 18.58 -2.09
CA HIS A 105 13.41 19.96 -2.46
C HIS A 105 14.59 20.08 -3.42
N ASP A 106 15.62 19.27 -3.25
CA ASP A 106 16.82 19.30 -4.11
C ASP A 106 16.67 18.40 -5.37
N PHE A 107 15.49 17.83 -5.58
CA PHE A 107 15.17 16.87 -6.65
C PHE A 107 16.12 15.65 -6.72
N SER A 108 16.88 15.38 -5.65
CA SER A 108 17.86 14.30 -5.62
C SER A 108 17.19 12.93 -5.62
N ILE A 109 15.96 12.84 -5.11
CA ILE A 109 15.15 11.62 -5.13
C ILE A 109 14.84 11.14 -6.55
N LEU A 110 14.78 12.05 -7.53
CA LEU A 110 14.51 11.73 -8.94
C LEU A 110 15.75 11.24 -9.70
N ARG A 111 16.95 11.47 -9.16
CA ARG A 111 18.22 11.11 -9.83
C ARG A 111 18.51 9.61 -9.78
N ASN A 112 17.89 8.91 -8.85
CA ASN A 112 18.09 7.48 -8.65
C ASN A 112 16.81 6.70 -9.01
N PRO A 113 16.92 5.43 -9.44
CA PRO A 113 15.75 4.57 -9.59
C PRO A 113 14.91 4.54 -8.31
N ILE A 114 13.59 4.67 -8.49
CA ILE A 114 12.60 4.49 -7.41
C ILE A 114 12.54 3.00 -7.11
N THR A 115 12.90 2.62 -5.89
CA THR A 115 12.83 1.26 -5.38
C THR A 115 11.63 1.14 -4.46
N ILE A 116 11.14 -0.08 -4.26
CA ILE A 116 10.04 -0.34 -3.31
C ILE A 116 10.37 0.14 -1.89
N GLU A 117 11.61 -0.03 -1.43
CA GLU A 117 12.07 0.48 -0.13
C GLU A 117 11.93 2.01 -0.02
N LYS A 118 12.32 2.75 -1.07
CA LYS A 118 12.13 4.21 -1.11
C LYS A 118 10.66 4.58 -1.03
N VAL A 119 9.79 3.83 -1.71
CA VAL A 119 8.34 4.10 -1.67
C VAL A 119 7.77 3.81 -0.28
N TYR A 120 8.22 2.77 0.42
CA TYR A 120 7.84 2.55 1.82
C TYR A 120 8.36 3.65 2.75
N ARG A 121 9.56 4.17 2.52
CA ARG A 121 10.07 5.35 3.25
C ARG A 121 9.19 6.58 3.01
N ILE A 122 8.75 6.81 1.77
CA ILE A 122 7.81 7.88 1.44
C ILE A 122 6.50 7.69 2.21
N LEU A 123 5.91 6.49 2.17
CA LEU A 123 4.67 6.18 2.88
C LEU A 123 4.83 6.37 4.41
N LEU A 124 5.96 5.98 4.99
CA LEU A 124 6.28 6.23 6.39
C LEU A 124 6.31 7.73 6.71
N CYS A 125 6.92 8.53 5.86
CA CYS A 125 6.99 9.98 6.05
C CYS A 125 5.60 10.62 5.96
N ILE A 126 4.80 10.25 4.98
CA ILE A 126 3.42 10.74 4.84
C ILE A 126 2.57 10.37 6.07
N ASN A 127 2.67 9.12 6.52
CA ASN A 127 1.99 8.66 7.74
C ASN A 127 2.35 9.53 8.95
N TYR A 128 3.64 9.75 9.17
CA TYR A 128 4.13 10.57 10.27
C TYR A 128 3.63 12.01 10.17
N LEU A 129 3.78 12.66 9.01
CA LEU A 129 3.34 14.03 8.79
C LEU A 129 1.83 14.21 8.99
N THR A 130 1.03 13.22 8.57
CA THR A 130 -0.43 13.19 8.80
C THR A 130 -0.78 13.07 10.29
N VAL A 131 -0.09 12.20 11.03
CA VAL A 131 -0.33 12.02 12.48
C VAL A 131 0.06 13.28 13.27
N GLU A 132 1.18 13.91 12.93
CA GLU A 132 1.68 15.12 13.58
C GLU A 132 0.99 16.41 13.12
N GLY A 133 0.07 16.34 12.14
CA GLY A 133 -0.70 17.50 11.68
C GLY A 133 0.10 18.51 10.84
N HIS A 134 1.15 18.08 10.14
CA HIS A 134 2.00 18.92 9.30
C HIS A 134 1.37 19.23 7.92
N GLN A 135 0.20 19.88 7.92
CA GLN A 135 -0.64 20.09 6.74
C GLN A 135 0.08 20.76 5.55
N LYS A 136 0.88 21.81 5.81
CA LYS A 136 1.59 22.54 4.75
C LYS A 136 2.60 21.66 4.00
N GLN A 137 3.34 20.82 4.73
CA GLN A 137 4.30 19.89 4.13
C GLN A 137 3.58 18.80 3.32
N LEU A 138 2.45 18.31 3.80
CA LEU A 138 1.61 17.36 3.06
C LEU A 138 1.09 17.96 1.75
N GLU A 139 0.72 19.24 1.74
CA GLU A 139 0.29 19.97 0.54
C GLU A 139 1.42 20.10 -0.49
N GLU A 140 2.63 20.44 -0.04
CA GLU A 140 3.82 20.54 -0.91
C GLU A 140 4.17 19.22 -1.60
N LEU A 141 3.86 18.07 -0.98
CA LEU A 141 4.17 16.75 -1.51
C LEU A 141 3.16 16.24 -2.56
N GLN A 142 1.99 16.87 -2.70
CA GLN A 142 0.88 16.36 -3.52
C GLN A 142 1.26 16.14 -4.99
N LEU A 143 1.80 17.18 -5.64
CA LEU A 143 2.16 17.13 -7.06
C LEU A 143 3.39 16.25 -7.30
N PHE A 144 4.33 16.26 -6.35
CA PHE A 144 5.49 15.37 -6.38
C PHE A 144 5.05 13.91 -6.38
N LEU A 145 4.19 13.51 -5.43
CA LEU A 145 3.68 12.15 -5.33
C LEU A 145 2.86 11.75 -6.54
N ALA A 146 1.95 12.60 -7.02
CA ALA A 146 1.17 12.34 -8.23
C ALA A 146 2.08 12.08 -9.44
N SER A 147 3.12 12.89 -9.62
CA SER A 147 4.11 12.72 -10.70
C SER A 147 4.88 11.41 -10.56
N LEU A 148 5.28 11.06 -9.34
CA LEU A 148 6.00 9.82 -9.03
C LEU A 148 5.15 8.58 -9.32
N THR A 149 3.87 8.62 -8.96
CA THR A 149 2.88 7.57 -9.24
C THR A 149 2.75 7.35 -10.74
N VAL A 150 2.56 8.41 -11.54
CA VAL A 150 2.48 8.31 -13.01
C VAL A 150 3.76 7.68 -13.58
N ASN A 151 4.94 8.10 -13.10
CA ASN A 151 6.20 7.54 -13.56
C ASN A 151 6.34 6.04 -13.25
N CYS A 152 5.90 5.59 -12.06
CA CYS A 152 5.90 4.18 -11.70
C CYS A 152 4.93 3.37 -12.59
N GLY A 153 3.72 3.90 -12.82
CA GLY A 153 2.74 3.29 -13.73
C GLY A 153 3.28 3.12 -15.15
N LYS A 154 3.91 4.16 -15.72
CA LYS A 154 4.54 4.12 -17.05
C LYS A 154 5.69 3.11 -17.16
N LYS A 155 6.35 2.79 -16.05
CA LYS A 155 7.48 1.85 -15.99
C LYS A 155 7.06 0.45 -15.54
N TYR A 156 5.76 0.16 -15.48
CA TYR A 156 5.22 -1.13 -15.03
C TYR A 156 5.68 -1.53 -13.61
N LYS A 157 6.03 -0.55 -12.77
CA LYS A 157 6.39 -0.73 -11.36
C LYS A 157 5.13 -0.72 -10.49
N LEU A 158 4.31 -1.75 -10.63
CA LEU A 158 2.94 -1.76 -10.12
C LEU A 158 2.88 -1.74 -8.58
N ILE A 159 3.80 -2.42 -7.89
CA ILE A 159 3.81 -2.38 -6.42
C ILE A 159 4.15 -0.97 -5.93
N GLU A 160 5.20 -0.36 -6.46
CA GLU A 160 5.57 1.04 -6.16
C GLU A 160 4.43 2.00 -6.47
N PHE A 161 3.79 1.83 -7.64
CA PHE A 161 2.61 2.60 -8.03
C PHE A 161 1.49 2.50 -6.99
N CYS A 162 1.16 1.29 -6.52
CA CYS A 162 0.10 1.07 -5.55
C CYS A 162 0.40 1.72 -4.20
N VAL A 163 1.62 1.53 -3.68
CA VAL A 163 2.01 2.10 -2.38
C VAL A 163 2.02 3.65 -2.45
N LEU A 164 2.37 4.24 -3.60
CA LEU A 164 2.24 5.68 -3.81
C LEU A 164 0.77 6.14 -3.90
N CYS A 165 -0.11 5.33 -4.49
CA CYS A 165 -1.57 5.60 -4.47
C CYS A 165 -2.12 5.59 -3.04
N GLU A 166 -1.67 4.67 -2.20
CA GLU A 166 -2.03 4.64 -0.78
C GLU A 166 -1.59 5.94 -0.08
N ALA A 167 -0.33 6.37 -0.29
CA ALA A 167 0.16 7.64 0.25
C ALA A 167 -0.67 8.85 -0.22
N ILE A 168 -1.05 8.89 -1.51
CA ILE A 168 -1.92 9.93 -2.07
C ILE A 168 -3.33 9.89 -1.48
N GLY A 169 -3.85 8.70 -1.17
CA GLY A 169 -5.13 8.52 -0.48
C GLY A 169 -5.15 9.16 0.91
N MET A 170 -4.00 9.26 1.58
CA MET A 170 -3.86 9.93 2.87
C MET A 170 -3.81 11.45 2.77
N LEU A 171 -3.60 12.01 1.57
CA LEU A 171 -3.45 13.45 1.40
C LEU A 171 -4.82 14.14 1.37
N PRO A 172 -5.03 15.15 2.24
CA PRO A 172 -6.21 16.00 2.22
C PRO A 172 -6.12 16.93 1.00
N SER A 173 -6.87 16.65 -0.08
CA SER A 173 -6.87 17.56 -1.21
C SER A 173 -8.01 17.40 -2.20
N ARG A 174 -8.69 18.52 -2.47
CA ARG A 174 -9.52 18.70 -3.68
C ARG A 174 -8.68 18.82 -4.96
N MET A 175 -7.44 19.30 -4.88
CA MET A 175 -6.59 19.51 -6.07
C MET A 175 -6.28 18.19 -6.79
N LEU A 176 -6.19 17.09 -6.04
CA LEU A 176 -5.96 15.76 -6.60
C LEU A 176 -7.24 14.99 -6.94
N ARG A 177 -8.43 15.60 -6.87
CA ARG A 177 -9.70 14.87 -7.09
C ARG A 177 -9.75 14.21 -8.47
N GLU A 178 -9.49 14.96 -9.52
CA GLU A 178 -9.49 14.44 -10.89
C GLU A 178 -8.38 13.38 -11.08
N PHE A 179 -7.20 13.64 -10.52
CA PHE A 179 -6.09 12.69 -10.55
C PHE A 179 -6.48 11.36 -9.88
N LYS A 180 -7.06 11.40 -8.68
CA LYS A 180 -7.51 10.22 -7.92
C LYS A 180 -8.58 9.45 -8.71
N GLN A 181 -9.54 10.14 -9.32
CA GLN A 181 -10.57 9.50 -10.17
C GLN A 181 -9.96 8.79 -11.38
N LYS A 182 -9.06 9.47 -12.12
CA LYS A 182 -8.34 8.86 -13.25
C LYS A 182 -7.45 7.69 -12.83
N THR A 183 -6.84 7.77 -11.64
CA THR A 183 -6.00 6.71 -11.09
C THR A 183 -6.83 5.49 -10.69
N ILE A 184 -8.02 5.70 -10.09
CA ILE A 184 -8.98 4.63 -9.82
C ILE A 184 -9.40 3.98 -11.14
N GLN A 185 -9.78 4.77 -12.15
CA GLN A 185 -10.16 4.24 -13.45
C GLN A 185 -9.02 3.42 -14.07
N PHE A 186 -7.80 3.94 -14.05
CA PHE A 186 -6.62 3.22 -14.52
C PHE A 186 -6.47 1.86 -13.81
N ILE A 187 -6.57 1.81 -12.47
CA ILE A 187 -6.50 0.56 -11.72
C ILE A 187 -7.60 -0.41 -12.17
N GLU A 188 -8.84 0.05 -12.29
CA GLU A 188 -9.98 -0.76 -12.69
C GLU A 188 -9.83 -1.31 -14.12
N ASP A 189 -9.28 -0.52 -15.03
CA ASP A 189 -8.98 -0.92 -16.42
C ASP A 189 -7.84 -1.94 -16.51
N GLN A 190 -7.00 -2.05 -15.47
CA GLN A 190 -5.95 -3.07 -15.39
C GLN A 190 -6.45 -4.43 -14.88
N GLN A 191 -7.73 -4.56 -14.49
CA GLN A 191 -8.26 -5.85 -14.06
C GLN A 191 -8.35 -6.81 -15.26
N SER A 192 -7.74 -7.99 -15.14
CA SER A 192 -7.84 -9.04 -16.15
C SER A 192 -9.30 -9.51 -16.33
N GLN A 193 -9.58 -10.19 -17.44
CA GLN A 193 -10.87 -10.84 -17.67
C GLN A 193 -11.19 -11.89 -16.60
N GLU A 194 -10.16 -12.52 -16.05
CA GLU A 194 -10.28 -13.54 -15.01
C GLU A 194 -10.58 -12.94 -13.64
N GLY A 195 -10.15 -11.71 -13.36
CA GLY A 195 -10.49 -10.95 -12.14
C GLY A 195 -9.30 -10.51 -11.29
N TYR A 196 -8.09 -11.03 -11.55
CA TYR A 196 -6.85 -10.57 -10.90
C TYR A 196 -6.31 -9.28 -11.52
N PHE A 197 -5.35 -8.64 -10.85
CA PHE A 197 -4.59 -7.50 -11.36
C PHE A 197 -3.12 -7.86 -11.51
N GLY A 198 -2.48 -7.23 -12.49
CA GLY A 198 -1.08 -7.45 -12.79
C GLY A 198 -0.88 -7.37 -14.28
N PHE A 199 -0.56 -6.18 -14.76
CA PHE A 199 -0.08 -6.04 -16.13
C PHE A 199 1.41 -6.44 -16.15
N PHE A 200 1.76 -7.29 -17.10
CA PHE A 200 3.14 -7.62 -17.39
C PHE A 200 3.75 -6.47 -18.19
N ASP A 201 4.98 -6.08 -17.87
CA ASP A 201 5.77 -5.34 -18.85
C ASP A 201 5.78 -6.18 -20.15
N PRO A 202 5.15 -5.72 -21.24
CA PRO A 202 5.01 -6.52 -22.46
C PRO A 202 6.36 -6.79 -23.12
N PHE A 203 7.43 -6.15 -22.63
CA PHE A 203 8.80 -6.31 -23.08
C PHE A 203 9.63 -7.25 -22.19
N VAL A 204 9.09 -7.75 -21.07
CA VAL A 204 9.77 -8.71 -20.18
C VAL A 204 9.16 -10.11 -20.36
N GLN A 205 9.93 -11.02 -20.96
CA GLN A 205 9.49 -12.38 -21.32
C GLN A 205 9.27 -13.35 -20.13
N ASN A 206 9.49 -12.92 -18.90
CA ASN A 206 9.37 -13.80 -17.74
C ASN A 206 7.93 -13.90 -17.25
N GLN A 207 7.33 -15.08 -17.43
CA GLN A 207 6.10 -15.47 -16.75
C GLN A 207 6.35 -15.43 -15.24
N ASN A 208 5.62 -14.56 -14.54
CA ASN A 208 5.70 -14.49 -13.09
C ASN A 208 5.02 -15.73 -12.48
N LYS A 209 5.55 -16.18 -11.35
CA LYS A 209 4.91 -17.19 -10.49
C LYS A 209 3.58 -16.65 -9.95
N ASP A 210 2.58 -17.49 -9.81
CA ASP A 210 1.21 -17.15 -9.34
C ASP A 210 1.19 -16.29 -8.06
N SER A 211 2.16 -16.49 -7.16
CA SER A 211 2.31 -15.71 -5.94
C SER A 211 2.51 -14.20 -6.19
N LYS A 212 3.21 -13.81 -7.26
CA LYS A 212 3.40 -12.39 -7.60
C LYS A 212 2.14 -11.74 -8.13
N ILE A 213 1.31 -12.48 -8.88
CA ILE A 213 0.03 -11.99 -9.38
C ILE A 213 -0.89 -11.68 -8.20
N LEU A 214 -0.92 -12.56 -7.20
CA LEU A 214 -1.67 -12.35 -5.99
C LEU A 214 -1.18 -11.10 -5.23
N ILE A 215 0.13 -10.95 -5.02
CA ILE A 215 0.71 -9.75 -4.37
C ILE A 215 0.27 -8.46 -5.04
N ILE A 216 0.42 -8.39 -6.36
CA ILE A 216 0.07 -7.20 -7.14
C ILE A 216 -1.44 -6.95 -7.07
N THR A 217 -2.25 -8.02 -7.13
CA THR A 217 -3.70 -7.96 -6.97
C THR A 217 -4.09 -7.33 -5.64
N ILE A 218 -3.46 -7.73 -4.53
CA ILE A 218 -3.75 -7.15 -3.22
C ILE A 218 -3.41 -5.66 -3.21
N HIS A 219 -2.22 -5.29 -3.68
CA HIS A 219 -1.76 -3.90 -3.72
C HIS A 219 -2.67 -3.01 -4.59
N MET A 220 -3.11 -3.49 -5.75
CA MET A 220 -4.01 -2.74 -6.64
C MET A 220 -5.37 -2.48 -5.98
N ILE A 221 -5.91 -3.47 -5.27
CA ILE A 221 -7.18 -3.32 -4.54
C ILE A 221 -7.06 -2.38 -3.36
N LEU A 222 -5.98 -2.46 -2.58
CA LEU A 222 -5.73 -1.53 -1.49
C LEU A 222 -5.59 -0.09 -1.97
N ALA A 223 -4.77 0.12 -3.00
CA ALA A 223 -4.62 1.42 -3.65
C ALA A 223 -5.97 1.98 -4.07
N ARG A 224 -6.80 1.17 -4.74
CA ARG A 224 -8.15 1.55 -5.16
C ARG A 224 -9.04 1.92 -3.98
N LYS A 225 -9.08 1.10 -2.93
CA LYS A 225 -9.90 1.34 -1.73
C LYS A 225 -9.47 2.62 -1.02
N SER A 226 -8.15 2.83 -0.85
CA SER A 226 -7.58 4.02 -0.24
C SER A 226 -7.98 5.29 -1.01
N LEU A 227 -7.81 5.29 -2.33
CA LEU A 227 -8.20 6.42 -3.18
C LEU A 227 -9.70 6.69 -3.13
N LYS A 228 -10.55 5.65 -3.23
CA LYS A 228 -12.02 5.79 -3.13
C LYS A 228 -12.45 6.38 -1.78
N LYS A 229 -11.92 5.86 -0.67
CA LYS A 229 -12.18 6.40 0.68
C LYS A 229 -11.81 7.88 0.76
N SER A 230 -10.65 8.24 0.22
CA SER A 230 -10.19 9.63 0.24
C SER A 230 -11.07 10.61 -0.55
N LEU A 231 -11.78 10.13 -1.57
CA LEU A 231 -12.72 10.95 -2.36
C LEU A 231 -14.05 11.19 -1.65
N ILE A 232 -14.43 10.32 -0.70
CA ILE A 232 -15.65 10.47 0.10
C ILE A 232 -15.41 11.44 1.26
N MET A 233 -14.18 11.53 1.75
CA MET A 233 -13.79 12.35 2.90
C MET A 233 -13.46 13.82 2.56
N THR A 234 -13.47 14.21 1.28
CA THR A 234 -13.13 15.57 0.77
C THR A 234 -14.32 16.33 0.22
#